data_AF-A0A522AJC3-F1
#
_entry.id   AF-A0A522AJC3-F1
#
_cell.length_a   1.000
_cell.length_b   1.000
_cell.length_c   1.000
_cell.angle_alpha   90.00
_cell.angle_beta   90.00
_cell.angle_gamma   90.00
#
_symmetry.space_group_name_H-M   'P 1'
#
loop_
_entity.id
_entity.type
_entity.pdbx_description
1 polymer ?
#
loop_
_entity_poly.entity_id
_entity_poly.type
_entity_poly.pdbx_seq_one_letter_code
_entity_poly.pdbx_strand_id
1 'polypeptide(L)'
;ANWMCAAGVPGEDANLYRAVAAVGMELCPALGIAIPVGKDSLSMRTVWREGAVDKSVAAPVSLIVSAFAPVSDVRAALTPQLRGSDSELLLIDLGAGADRLGGSILAQVFGELGDRVPDVDDAQRLGGFVAAMQDSLAAGDILAYHDRSDGGLFTTLAEMCFAGRRGVQISLPVDCDPLAALFAEELGAVLEVARDHVATVSARFAAAGLAGCVRRLGRVTAAEDIVIAAGGQEIYRATRAALQRLWAETSYRMQALRDNPDCALQEFANIDSADNQLVAMPSFELTDDVAAPCIATGVRPRVAILREQGVNGQLEMAAAFDRAGFSAIDAHMSDVLAGRVDLASFRGVVACGGFSYGDVLGAGVGWARSILFNARARDAFATFFARSETFALGVCNGCQMLSQLRELIPGADHWPLFARNQSEQFEARTLLLKIAPSPSVLLAGMAGSVLPIAVAHGEGRATFAAGGLARAEQSGTLALRYVDSQGQLTERYPANPNGSPAGVAGLTTTDGRVTIMMPHPERVFRAVTNSWRPDAWGEDGAWLRLFRNARVFVQ
;
A
#
# COMPACT_ATOMS: atom_id res chain seq x y z
N ALA A 1 4.65 5.84 -24.35
CA ALA A 1 3.77 7.01 -24.57
C ALA A 1 2.42 6.54 -25.07
N ASN A 2 1.33 6.93 -24.42
CA ASN A 2 -0.04 6.64 -24.87
C ASN A 2 -0.71 7.94 -25.33
N TRP A 3 -1.15 7.98 -26.59
CA TRP A 3 -1.69 9.19 -27.23
C TRP A 3 -3.20 9.08 -27.41
N MET A 4 -3.94 10.01 -26.84
CA MET A 4 -5.38 10.15 -27.03
C MET A 4 -5.65 11.44 -27.79
N CYS A 5 -6.43 11.38 -28.86
CA CYS A 5 -6.74 12.54 -29.69
C CYS A 5 -8.14 12.41 -30.30
N ALA A 6 -8.81 13.54 -30.54
CA ALA A 6 -10.02 13.61 -31.33
C ALA A 6 -9.66 13.92 -32.80
N ALA A 7 -9.07 12.96 -33.51
CA ALA A 7 -8.56 13.18 -34.86
C ALA A 7 -9.67 13.65 -35.83
N GLY A 8 -9.32 14.59 -36.69
CA GLY A 8 -10.25 15.28 -37.60
C GLY A 8 -11.08 16.41 -36.97
N VAL A 9 -10.98 16.65 -35.65
CA VAL A 9 -11.45 17.91 -35.05
C VAL A 9 -10.50 19.04 -35.46
N PRO A 10 -10.99 20.22 -35.88
CA PRO A 10 -10.14 21.32 -36.32
C PRO A 10 -9.02 21.66 -35.32
N GLY A 11 -7.77 21.54 -35.76
CA GLY A 11 -6.58 21.83 -34.96
C GLY A 11 -5.92 20.60 -34.32
N GLU A 12 -6.68 19.55 -33.97
CA GLU A 12 -6.18 18.43 -33.16
C GLU A 12 -5.13 17.58 -33.87
N ASP A 13 -5.24 17.38 -35.18
CA ASP A 13 -4.25 16.63 -35.96
C ASP A 13 -2.87 17.34 -35.94
N ALA A 14 -2.88 18.67 -36.06
CA ALA A 14 -1.66 19.48 -36.01
C ALA A 14 -1.08 19.54 -34.59
N ASN A 15 -1.95 19.64 -33.57
CA ASN A 15 -1.55 19.60 -32.17
C ASN A 15 -0.90 18.27 -31.82
N LEU A 16 -1.49 17.15 -32.27
CA LEU A 16 -0.94 15.81 -32.08
C LEU A 16 0.46 15.69 -32.71
N TYR A 17 0.62 16.12 -33.96
CA TYR A 17 1.92 16.08 -34.63
C TYR A 17 2.97 16.90 -33.88
N ARG A 18 2.63 18.13 -33.47
CA ARG A 18 3.54 19.00 -32.70
C ARG A 18 3.93 18.37 -31.36
N ALA A 19 2.98 17.80 -30.64
CA ALA A 19 3.23 17.15 -29.35
C ALA A 19 4.14 15.92 -29.51
N VAL A 20 3.90 15.09 -30.54
CA VAL A 20 4.77 13.94 -30.87
C VAL A 20 6.18 14.42 -31.24
N ALA A 21 6.32 15.49 -32.02
CA ALA A 21 7.62 16.05 -32.39
C ALA A 21 8.36 16.62 -31.17
N ALA A 22 7.70 17.43 -30.35
CA ALA A 22 8.27 18.02 -29.14
C ALA A 22 8.82 16.95 -28.18
N VAL A 23 8.08 15.85 -27.99
CA VAL A 23 8.53 14.78 -27.09
C VAL A 23 9.55 13.86 -27.77
N GLY A 24 9.23 13.34 -28.96
CA GLY A 24 9.99 12.28 -29.63
C GLY A 24 11.22 12.75 -30.41
N MET A 25 11.26 14.01 -30.85
CA MET A 25 12.36 14.56 -31.64
C MET A 25 13.21 15.59 -30.89
N GLU A 26 12.69 16.16 -29.80
CA GLU A 26 13.37 17.24 -29.07
C GLU A 26 13.65 16.85 -27.61
N LEU A 27 12.62 16.80 -26.75
CA LEU A 27 12.78 16.65 -25.30
C LEU A 27 13.38 15.30 -24.89
N CYS A 28 12.79 14.17 -25.33
CA CYS A 28 13.30 12.85 -24.94
C CYS A 28 14.72 12.59 -25.47
N PRO A 29 15.05 12.91 -26.74
CA PRO A 29 16.43 12.85 -27.21
C PRO A 29 17.40 13.73 -26.41
N ALA A 30 17.01 14.96 -26.06
CA ALA A 30 17.85 15.86 -25.26
C ALA A 30 18.13 15.33 -23.84
N LEU A 31 17.17 14.58 -23.27
CA LEU A 31 17.29 13.95 -21.95
C LEU A 31 17.89 12.54 -22.00
N GLY A 32 18.10 11.97 -23.19
CA GLY A 32 18.52 10.58 -23.36
C GLY A 32 17.47 9.55 -22.93
N ILE A 33 16.18 9.90 -22.96
CA ILE A 33 15.06 9.03 -22.57
C ILE A 33 14.52 8.31 -23.81
N ALA A 34 14.47 6.99 -23.79
CA ALA A 34 13.86 6.20 -24.86
C ALA A 34 12.34 6.09 -24.69
N ILE A 35 11.61 6.03 -25.81
CA ILE A 35 10.19 5.66 -25.86
C ILE A 35 10.07 4.29 -26.56
N PRO A 36 10.35 3.17 -25.85
CA PRO A 36 10.43 1.85 -26.47
C PRO A 36 9.05 1.23 -26.76
N VAL A 37 7.97 1.82 -26.22
CA VAL A 37 6.61 1.30 -26.36
C VAL A 37 5.60 2.46 -26.36
N GLY A 38 4.51 2.28 -27.09
CA GLY A 38 3.40 3.21 -27.11
C GLY A 38 2.15 2.63 -27.73
N LYS A 39 1.06 3.39 -27.65
CA LYS A 39 -0.23 3.11 -28.26
C LYS A 39 -0.97 4.42 -28.52
N ASP A 40 -1.95 4.38 -29.41
CA ASP A 40 -2.82 5.50 -29.74
C ASP A 40 -4.32 5.14 -29.67
N SER A 41 -5.14 6.15 -29.42
CA SER A 41 -6.60 6.13 -29.49
C SER A 41 -7.10 7.47 -30.08
N LEU A 42 -7.49 7.44 -31.35
CA LEU A 42 -7.66 8.66 -32.17
C LEU A 42 -9.11 9.12 -32.37
N SER A 43 -10.06 8.53 -31.64
CA SER A 43 -11.49 8.84 -31.76
C SER A 43 -12.08 9.39 -30.45
N MET A 44 -11.34 10.26 -29.74
CA MET A 44 -11.73 10.78 -28.43
C MET A 44 -12.77 11.90 -28.51
N ARG A 45 -13.88 11.64 -29.21
CA ARG A 45 -14.99 12.55 -29.42
C ARG A 45 -16.32 11.83 -29.29
N THR A 46 -17.26 12.46 -28.61
CA THR A 46 -18.65 12.00 -28.51
C THR A 46 -19.57 13.05 -29.09
N VAL A 47 -20.50 12.62 -29.95
CA VAL A 47 -21.54 13.46 -30.54
C VAL A 47 -22.91 12.89 -30.20
N TRP A 48 -23.87 13.76 -29.90
CA TRP A 48 -25.25 13.37 -29.63
C TRP A 48 -26.20 14.52 -29.92
N ARG A 49 -27.50 14.25 -29.87
CA ARG A 49 -28.54 15.28 -30.06
C ARG A 49 -29.33 15.46 -28.78
N GLU A 50 -29.48 16.70 -28.34
CA GLU A 50 -30.34 17.08 -27.22
C GLU A 50 -31.51 17.90 -27.76
N GLY A 51 -32.66 17.23 -27.93
CA GLY A 51 -33.82 17.81 -28.61
C GLY A 51 -33.52 18.18 -30.06
N ALA A 52 -33.51 19.47 -30.37
CA ALA A 52 -33.17 19.97 -31.70
C ALA A 52 -31.70 20.42 -31.85
N VAL A 53 -30.90 20.33 -30.78
CA VAL A 53 -29.53 20.84 -30.74
C VAL A 53 -28.56 19.67 -30.89
N ASP A 54 -27.67 19.75 -31.88
CA ASP A 54 -26.54 18.85 -32.00
C ASP A 54 -25.45 19.27 -31.01
N LYS A 55 -24.97 18.32 -30.20
CA LYS A 55 -23.92 18.51 -29.19
C LYS A 55 -22.71 17.65 -29.51
N SER A 56 -21.55 18.16 -29.10
CA SER A 56 -20.27 17.46 -29.24
C SER A 56 -19.38 17.77 -28.05
N VAL A 57 -18.69 16.76 -27.55
CA VAL A 57 -17.58 16.89 -26.60
C VAL A 57 -16.37 16.19 -27.21
N ALA A 58 -15.25 16.91 -27.29
CA ALA A 58 -13.98 16.39 -27.76
C ALA A 58 -12.96 16.49 -26.63
N ALA A 59 -12.20 15.42 -26.41
CA ALA A 59 -11.06 15.48 -25.51
C ALA A 59 -9.91 16.26 -26.18
N PRO A 60 -9.09 17.00 -25.41
CA PRO A 60 -7.85 17.55 -25.92
C PRO A 60 -6.87 16.42 -26.27
N VAL A 61 -5.87 16.72 -27.10
CA VAL A 61 -4.66 15.87 -27.19
C VAL A 61 -4.16 15.57 -25.79
N SER A 62 -4.22 14.30 -25.42
CA SER A 62 -3.85 13.84 -24.08
C SER A 62 -2.74 12.81 -24.22
N LEU A 63 -1.54 13.19 -23.81
CA LEU A 63 -0.39 12.30 -23.69
C LEU A 63 -0.34 11.74 -22.28
N ILE A 64 -0.36 10.42 -22.15
CA ILE A 64 -0.04 9.75 -20.88
C ILE A 64 1.35 9.11 -21.01
N VAL A 65 2.27 9.58 -20.16
CA VAL A 65 3.63 9.05 -20.03
C VAL A 65 3.70 8.11 -18.84
N SER A 66 4.23 6.90 -19.05
CA SER A 66 4.57 5.96 -17.99
C SER A 66 6.07 5.70 -18.06
N ALA A 67 6.79 6.04 -16.99
CA ALA A 67 8.23 5.85 -16.89
C ALA A 67 8.55 4.54 -16.17
N PHE A 68 9.56 3.81 -16.68
CA PHE A 68 10.05 2.57 -16.10
C PHE A 68 11.57 2.65 -15.96
N ALA A 69 12.07 2.36 -14.77
CA ALA A 69 13.51 2.35 -14.49
C ALA A 69 13.86 1.18 -13.57
N PRO A 70 15.03 0.53 -13.76
CA PRO A 70 15.54 -0.38 -12.75
C PRO A 70 15.87 0.40 -11.47
N VAL A 71 15.46 -0.15 -10.32
CA VAL A 71 15.77 0.42 -9.01
C VAL A 71 16.91 -0.38 -8.39
N SER A 72 18.03 0.28 -8.13
CA SER A 72 19.22 -0.33 -7.52
C SER A 72 19.00 -0.67 -6.04
N ASP A 73 18.30 0.20 -5.31
CA ASP A 73 17.92 0.00 -3.93
C ASP A 73 16.54 0.60 -3.62
N VAL A 74 15.56 -0.26 -3.39
CA VAL A 74 14.18 0.14 -3.05
C VAL A 74 14.07 0.77 -1.65
N ARG A 75 15.07 0.60 -0.78
CA ARG A 75 15.06 1.12 0.60
C ARG A 75 15.32 2.62 0.66
N ALA A 76 15.93 3.18 -0.38
CA ALA A 76 16.25 4.60 -0.49
C ALA A 76 15.09 5.44 -1.03
N ALA A 77 13.93 4.83 -1.34
CA ALA A 77 12.77 5.54 -1.84
C ALA A 77 12.25 6.54 -0.80
N LEU A 78 12.13 7.80 -1.20
CA LEU A 78 11.52 8.87 -0.41
C LEU A 78 10.00 8.89 -0.62
N THR A 79 9.29 9.49 0.32
CA THR A 79 7.84 9.70 0.25
C THR A 79 7.50 11.13 0.67
N PRO A 80 6.26 11.59 0.48
CA PRO A 80 5.78 12.87 1.00
C PRO A 80 5.70 12.95 2.53
N GLN A 81 5.94 11.85 3.27
CA GLN A 81 5.81 11.82 4.72
C GLN A 81 6.83 12.72 5.41
N LEU A 82 6.38 13.90 5.88
CA LEU A 82 7.21 14.80 6.68
C LEU A 82 7.67 14.10 7.97
N ARG A 83 8.97 14.16 8.25
CA ARG A 83 9.61 13.44 9.36
C ARG A 83 9.71 14.31 10.62
N GLY A 84 10.19 15.54 10.47
CA GLY A 84 10.28 16.55 11.53
C GLY A 84 11.20 16.20 12.71
N SER A 85 12.25 17.00 12.93
CA SER A 85 12.99 17.10 14.20
C SER A 85 13.93 18.31 14.20
N ASP A 86 14.61 18.58 13.09
CA ASP A 86 15.25 19.85 12.79
C ASP A 86 15.51 19.96 11.27
N SER A 87 14.50 20.40 10.52
CA SER A 87 14.49 20.34 9.06
C SER A 87 14.01 21.65 8.42
N GLU A 88 14.29 21.77 7.13
CA GLU A 88 13.88 22.87 6.28
C GLU A 88 13.25 22.36 4.98
N LEU A 89 12.30 23.12 4.44
CA LEU A 89 11.64 22.85 3.18
C LEU A 89 12.29 23.64 2.06
N LEU A 90 12.76 22.95 1.03
CA LEU A 90 13.31 23.53 -0.19
C LEU A 90 12.36 23.27 -1.36
N LEU A 91 11.95 24.33 -2.05
CA LEU A 91 11.31 24.21 -3.37
C LEU A 91 12.41 24.20 -4.43
N ILE A 92 12.37 23.20 -5.30
CA ILE A 92 13.12 23.20 -6.56
C ILE A 92 12.14 23.59 -7.67
N ASP A 93 12.15 24.86 -8.04
CA ASP A 93 11.24 25.47 -9.01
C ASP A 93 11.83 25.44 -10.42
N LEU A 94 11.49 24.42 -11.21
CA LEU A 94 12.03 24.28 -12.57
C LEU A 94 11.41 25.27 -13.56
N GLY A 95 10.25 25.83 -13.22
CA GLY A 95 9.64 26.97 -13.94
C GLY A 95 10.40 28.29 -13.77
N ALA A 96 11.40 28.34 -12.87
CA ALA A 96 12.27 29.49 -12.64
C ALA A 96 11.50 30.82 -12.44
N GLY A 97 10.38 30.77 -11.71
CA GLY A 97 9.53 31.92 -11.40
C GLY A 97 8.64 32.40 -12.55
N ALA A 98 8.44 31.59 -13.59
CA ALA A 98 7.48 31.91 -14.64
C ALA A 98 6.03 31.91 -14.12
N ASP A 99 5.75 31.11 -13.07
CA ASP A 99 4.49 31.03 -12.32
C ASP A 99 3.24 31.04 -13.22
N ARG A 100 3.25 30.20 -14.28
CA ARG A 100 2.21 30.14 -15.30
C ARG A 100 0.95 29.42 -14.77
N LEU A 101 -0.20 30.09 -14.89
CA LEU A 101 -1.50 29.60 -14.37
C LEU A 101 -2.44 29.04 -15.43
N GLY A 102 -2.13 29.20 -16.72
CA GLY A 102 -2.93 28.65 -17.81
C GLY A 102 -2.97 27.12 -17.74
N GLY A 103 -4.15 26.55 -17.96
CA GLY A 103 -4.39 25.10 -17.91
C GLY A 103 -4.43 24.50 -16.50
N SER A 104 -4.18 25.29 -15.45
CA SER A 104 -4.12 24.78 -14.07
C SER A 104 -5.49 24.37 -13.51
N ILE A 105 -5.48 23.53 -12.47
CA ILE A 105 -6.68 23.20 -11.72
C ILE A 105 -7.33 24.44 -11.09
N LEU A 106 -6.53 25.45 -10.73
CA LEU A 106 -7.05 26.73 -10.23
C LEU A 106 -7.91 27.40 -11.31
N ALA A 107 -7.39 27.55 -12.54
CA ALA A 107 -8.19 28.11 -13.63
C ALA A 107 -9.46 27.27 -13.88
N GLN A 108 -9.31 25.94 -13.89
CA GLN A 108 -10.41 25.02 -14.15
C GLN A 108 -11.56 25.17 -13.13
N VAL A 109 -11.28 25.27 -11.83
CA VAL A 109 -12.34 25.39 -10.80
C VAL A 109 -13.06 26.74 -10.85
N PHE A 110 -12.47 27.75 -11.47
CA PHE A 110 -13.11 29.03 -11.77
C PHE A 110 -13.79 29.06 -13.16
N GLY A 111 -13.78 27.94 -13.90
CA GLY A 111 -14.36 27.87 -15.25
C GLY A 111 -13.55 28.61 -16.31
N GLU A 112 -12.26 28.84 -16.05
CA GLU A 112 -11.33 29.51 -16.94
C GLU A 112 -10.28 28.54 -17.49
N LEU A 113 -9.61 28.93 -18.58
CA LEU A 113 -8.44 28.22 -19.11
C LEU A 113 -7.14 28.98 -18.82
N GLY A 114 -7.19 30.30 -18.65
CA GLY A 114 -5.98 31.14 -18.59
C GLY A 114 -5.29 31.31 -19.94
N ASP A 115 -4.07 31.86 -19.93
CA ASP A 115 -3.32 32.27 -21.13
C ASP A 115 -2.00 31.50 -21.29
N ARG A 116 -1.08 31.65 -20.33
CA ARG A 116 0.25 31.03 -20.38
C ARG A 116 0.26 29.74 -19.57
N VAL A 117 0.61 28.62 -20.20
CA VAL A 117 0.67 27.28 -19.57
C VAL A 117 2.08 26.92 -19.11
N PRO A 118 2.26 26.16 -18.00
CA PRO A 118 3.53 25.54 -17.64
C PRO A 118 4.17 24.75 -18.78
N ASP A 119 5.51 24.80 -18.89
CA ASP A 119 6.26 24.09 -19.95
C ASP A 119 7.71 23.79 -19.52
N VAL A 120 8.38 22.88 -20.23
CA VAL A 120 9.81 22.61 -20.09
C VAL A 120 10.60 23.59 -20.93
N ASP A 121 10.88 24.78 -20.37
CA ASP A 121 11.62 25.82 -21.10
C ASP A 121 13.10 25.45 -21.34
N ASP A 122 13.67 24.58 -20.50
CA ASP A 122 15.06 24.11 -20.60
C ASP A 122 15.18 22.64 -20.17
N ALA A 123 15.40 21.75 -21.13
CA ALA A 123 15.59 20.31 -20.88
C ALA A 123 16.79 20.04 -19.95
N GLN A 124 17.83 20.87 -19.96
CA GLN A 124 18.99 20.67 -19.10
C GLN A 124 18.66 20.87 -17.62
N ARG A 125 17.69 21.73 -17.29
CA ARG A 125 17.22 21.88 -15.89
C ARG A 125 16.60 20.60 -15.37
N LEU A 126 15.80 19.92 -16.21
CA LEU A 126 15.18 18.66 -15.84
C LEU A 126 16.24 17.54 -15.70
N GLY A 127 17.21 17.48 -16.61
CA GLY A 127 18.34 16.55 -16.49
C GLY A 127 19.18 16.80 -15.22
N GLY A 128 19.49 18.07 -14.94
CA GLY A 128 20.21 18.49 -13.73
C GLY A 128 19.44 18.20 -12.44
N PHE A 129 18.11 18.35 -12.46
CA PHE A 129 17.23 18.01 -11.34
C PHE A 129 17.32 16.53 -11.00
N VAL A 130 17.19 15.65 -11.99
CA VAL A 130 17.28 14.20 -11.79
C VAL A 130 18.67 13.83 -11.27
N ALA A 131 19.74 14.39 -11.84
CA ALA A 131 21.11 14.12 -11.38
C ALA A 131 21.32 14.55 -9.91
N ALA A 132 20.97 15.79 -9.55
CA ALA A 132 21.12 16.29 -8.19
C ALA A 132 20.26 15.52 -7.18
N MET A 133 19.06 15.07 -7.59
CA MET A 133 18.21 14.21 -6.77
C MET A 133 18.84 12.83 -6.54
N GLN A 134 19.38 12.17 -7.57
CA GLN A 134 20.06 10.88 -7.43
C GLN A 134 21.28 10.98 -6.51
N ASP A 135 22.09 12.03 -6.66
CA ASP A 135 23.24 12.27 -5.77
C ASP A 135 22.83 12.52 -4.32
N SER A 136 21.74 13.26 -4.12
CA SER A 136 21.22 13.56 -2.77
C SER A 136 20.55 12.36 -2.11
N LEU A 137 19.90 11.50 -2.89
CA LEU A 137 19.36 10.21 -2.45
C LEU A 137 20.49 9.27 -2.02
N ALA A 138 21.55 9.16 -2.83
CA ALA A 138 22.71 8.33 -2.52
C ALA A 138 23.44 8.80 -1.24
N ALA A 139 23.43 10.11 -0.97
CA ALA A 139 24.00 10.68 0.24
C ALA A 139 23.11 10.53 1.49
N GLY A 140 21.81 10.27 1.32
CA GLY A 140 20.85 10.17 2.44
C GLY A 140 20.49 11.52 3.06
N ASP A 141 20.57 12.62 2.30
CA ASP A 141 20.43 13.98 2.83
C ASP A 141 18.99 14.52 2.82
N ILE A 142 18.09 13.82 2.15
CA ILE A 142 16.68 14.22 1.99
C ILE A 142 15.82 13.33 2.90
N LEU A 143 14.93 13.96 3.66
CA LEU A 143 14.03 13.30 4.61
C LEU A 143 12.67 12.96 3.97
N ALA A 144 12.16 13.84 3.11
CA ALA A 144 10.90 13.67 2.40
C ALA A 144 10.96 14.37 1.04
N TYR A 145 10.18 13.87 0.09
CA TYR A 145 10.08 14.39 -1.28
C TYR A 145 8.62 14.36 -1.72
N HIS A 146 8.16 15.43 -2.35
CA HIS A 146 6.91 15.42 -3.11
C HIS A 146 7.01 16.38 -4.30
N ASP A 147 6.57 15.95 -5.47
CA ASP A 147 6.62 16.78 -6.68
C ASP A 147 5.49 17.81 -6.73
N ARG A 148 5.66 18.80 -7.61
CA ARG A 148 4.65 19.80 -7.92
C ARG A 148 3.95 19.41 -9.23
N SER A 149 2.63 19.29 -9.15
CA SER A 149 1.73 18.91 -10.24
C SER A 149 0.40 19.66 -10.09
N ASP A 150 -0.74 19.00 -10.36
CA ASP A 150 -2.09 19.54 -10.17
C ASP A 150 -2.24 20.25 -8.81
N GLY A 151 -2.68 21.50 -8.83
CA GLY A 151 -2.87 22.31 -7.62
C GLY A 151 -1.59 22.93 -7.03
N GLY A 152 -0.46 22.79 -7.73
CA GLY A 152 0.76 23.54 -7.48
C GLY A 152 1.41 23.29 -6.13
N LEU A 153 2.24 24.24 -5.69
CA LEU A 153 2.95 24.20 -4.42
C LEU A 153 2.00 24.03 -3.22
N PHE A 154 0.82 24.63 -3.26
CA PHE A 154 -0.15 24.52 -2.18
C PHE A 154 -0.55 23.05 -1.94
N THR A 155 -0.90 22.34 -3.01
CA THR A 155 -1.33 20.95 -2.93
C THR A 155 -0.18 20.04 -2.53
N THR A 156 1.02 20.25 -3.08
CA THR A 156 2.24 19.54 -2.67
C THR A 156 2.46 19.64 -1.15
N LEU A 157 2.41 20.85 -0.58
CA LEU A 157 2.60 21.06 0.86
C LEU A 157 1.45 20.44 1.69
N ALA A 158 0.21 20.58 1.23
CA ALA A 158 -0.94 20.00 1.91
C ALA A 158 -0.83 18.47 2.00
N GLU A 159 -0.48 17.81 0.89
CA GLU A 159 -0.33 16.35 0.85
C GLU A 159 0.86 15.85 1.69
N MET A 160 1.97 16.60 1.71
CA MET A 160 3.08 16.32 2.62
C MET A 160 2.65 16.43 4.09
N CYS A 161 1.84 17.45 4.44
CA CYS A 161 1.25 17.60 5.76
C CYS A 161 0.28 16.45 6.11
N PHE A 162 -0.50 15.95 5.15
CA PHE A 162 -1.40 14.82 5.34
C PHE A 162 -0.61 13.54 5.63
N ALA A 163 0.41 13.25 4.83
CA ALA A 163 1.25 12.07 4.96
C ALA A 163 2.08 12.08 6.26
N GLY A 164 2.66 13.23 6.61
CA GLY A 164 3.45 13.41 7.82
C GLY A 164 2.64 13.62 9.10
N ARG A 165 1.33 13.90 9.00
CA ARG A 165 0.48 14.39 10.10
C ARG A 165 1.14 15.52 10.89
N ARG A 166 1.61 16.52 10.14
CA ARG A 166 2.37 17.66 10.65
C ARG A 166 1.92 18.93 9.93
N GLY A 167 2.25 20.09 10.51
CA GLY A 167 2.06 21.37 9.84
C GLY A 167 3.34 21.88 9.21
N VAL A 168 3.21 23.02 8.54
CA VAL A 168 4.32 23.75 7.94
C VAL A 168 4.13 25.24 8.14
N GLN A 169 5.24 25.95 8.25
CA GLN A 169 5.26 27.40 8.20
C GLN A 169 6.22 27.83 7.09
N ILE A 170 5.65 28.43 6.03
CA ILE A 170 6.40 28.89 4.87
C ILE A 170 6.27 30.40 4.67
N SER A 171 7.26 30.98 4.00
CA SER A 171 7.25 32.38 3.56
C SER A 171 7.51 32.45 2.06
N LEU A 172 6.56 33.06 1.35
CA LEU A 172 6.72 33.45 -0.05
C LEU A 172 7.55 34.74 -0.14
N PRO A 173 8.18 35.00 -1.30
CA PRO A 173 8.85 36.28 -1.58
C PRO A 173 7.90 37.48 -1.40
N VAL A 174 8.47 38.65 -1.06
CA VAL A 174 7.67 39.89 -0.83
C VAL A 174 6.94 40.34 -2.10
N ASP A 175 7.63 40.27 -3.25
CA ASP A 175 7.17 40.87 -4.51
C ASP A 175 6.52 39.85 -5.47
N CYS A 176 6.20 38.63 -5.00
CA CYS A 176 5.51 37.64 -5.82
C CYS A 176 3.99 37.85 -5.79
N ASP A 177 3.30 37.40 -6.84
CA ASP A 177 1.87 37.12 -6.76
C ASP A 177 1.67 35.82 -5.96
N PRO A 178 1.03 35.87 -4.77
CA PRO A 178 0.86 34.68 -3.94
C PRO A 178 0.00 33.60 -4.61
N LEU A 179 -0.97 33.98 -5.45
CA LEU A 179 -1.81 32.99 -6.14
C LEU A 179 -0.99 32.23 -7.18
N ALA A 180 -0.26 32.94 -8.02
CA ALA A 180 0.62 32.34 -9.01
C ALA A 180 1.70 31.46 -8.36
N ALA A 181 2.37 31.96 -7.31
CA ALA A 181 3.41 31.21 -6.60
C ALA A 181 2.91 29.91 -5.94
N LEU A 182 1.64 29.87 -5.50
CA LEU A 182 1.06 28.71 -4.84
C LEU A 182 0.41 27.71 -5.80
N PHE A 183 -0.20 28.18 -6.88
CA PHE A 183 -1.05 27.36 -7.74
C PHE A 183 -0.52 27.15 -9.15
N ALA A 184 0.61 27.76 -9.53
CA ALA A 184 1.27 27.41 -10.78
C ALA A 184 1.75 25.95 -10.73
N GLU A 185 1.46 25.23 -11.82
CA GLU A 185 1.73 23.79 -11.98
C GLU A 185 3.01 23.56 -12.79
N GLU A 186 3.96 24.48 -12.66
CA GLU A 186 5.32 24.34 -13.17
C GLU A 186 5.99 23.09 -12.60
N LEU A 187 6.87 22.45 -13.37
CA LEU A 187 7.64 21.32 -12.86
C LEU A 187 8.47 21.72 -11.64
N GLY A 188 8.68 20.76 -10.75
CA GLY A 188 9.46 20.98 -9.53
C GLY A 188 9.11 20.00 -8.42
N ALA A 189 9.71 20.22 -7.26
CA ALA A 189 9.42 19.42 -6.08
C ALA A 189 9.71 20.21 -4.80
N VAL A 190 9.08 19.78 -3.70
CA VAL A 190 9.43 20.18 -2.34
C VAL A 190 10.23 19.07 -1.68
N LEU A 191 11.37 19.44 -1.11
CA LEU A 191 12.27 18.57 -0.36
C LEU A 191 12.23 18.95 1.12
N GLU A 192 12.02 17.99 2.01
CA GLU A 192 12.38 18.16 3.43
C GLU A 192 13.84 17.75 3.61
N VAL A 193 14.68 18.65 4.08
CA VAL A 193 16.12 18.44 4.25
C VAL A 193 16.50 18.70 5.70
N ALA A 194 17.36 17.87 6.29
CA ALA A 194 17.90 18.11 7.62
C ALA A 194 18.66 19.45 7.65
N ARG A 195 18.51 20.25 8.71
CA ARG A 195 19.05 21.63 8.75
C ARG A 195 20.54 21.70 8.39
N ASP A 196 21.35 20.79 8.93
CA ASP A 196 22.79 20.76 8.70
C ASP A 196 23.17 20.36 7.27
N HIS A 197 22.25 19.79 6.50
CA HIS A 197 22.49 19.33 5.13
C HIS A 197 21.94 20.30 4.07
N VAL A 198 21.20 21.35 4.47
CA VAL A 198 20.60 22.34 3.55
C VAL A 198 21.63 22.97 2.63
N ALA A 199 22.79 23.38 3.16
CA ALA A 199 23.84 24.01 2.36
C ALA A 199 24.44 23.04 1.34
N THR A 200 24.66 21.79 1.75
CA THR A 200 25.18 20.72 0.89
C THR A 200 24.21 20.40 -0.24
N VAL A 201 22.92 20.18 0.07
CA VAL A 201 21.89 19.90 -0.94
C VAL A 201 21.75 21.08 -1.90
N SER A 202 21.64 22.31 -1.40
CA SER A 202 21.56 23.51 -2.26
C SER A 202 22.78 23.64 -3.18
N ALA A 203 23.99 23.34 -2.68
CA ALA A 203 25.20 23.38 -3.49
C ALA A 203 25.21 22.31 -4.59
N ARG A 204 24.64 21.12 -4.36
CA ARG A 204 24.50 20.09 -5.41
C ARG A 204 23.57 20.54 -6.53
N PHE A 205 22.40 21.08 -6.17
CA PHE A 205 21.50 21.66 -7.17
C PHE A 205 22.15 22.82 -7.92
N ALA A 206 22.90 23.68 -7.23
CA ALA A 206 23.66 24.75 -7.89
C ALA A 206 24.72 24.21 -8.87
N ALA A 207 25.47 23.17 -8.49
CA ALA A 207 26.44 22.51 -9.36
C ALA A 207 25.79 21.84 -10.58
N ALA A 208 24.53 21.42 -10.46
CA ALA A 208 23.70 20.91 -11.56
C ALA A 208 23.04 22.03 -12.41
N GLY A 209 23.44 23.30 -12.21
CA GLY A 209 22.91 24.44 -12.97
C GLY A 209 21.59 25.00 -12.46
N LEU A 210 21.12 24.58 -11.28
CA LEU A 210 19.80 24.92 -10.72
C LEU A 210 19.86 25.94 -9.59
N ALA A 211 20.95 26.72 -9.47
CA ALA A 211 21.12 27.69 -8.38
C ALA A 211 19.94 28.68 -8.25
N GLY A 212 19.39 29.16 -9.38
CA GLY A 212 18.23 30.05 -9.41
C GLY A 212 16.87 29.36 -9.20
N CYS A 213 16.84 28.03 -9.20
CA CYS A 213 15.63 27.23 -9.01
C CYS A 213 15.44 26.79 -7.55
N VAL A 214 16.46 26.88 -6.70
CA VAL A 214 16.37 26.48 -5.29
C VAL A 214 15.83 27.63 -4.44
N ARG A 215 14.69 27.41 -3.77
CA ARG A 215 14.10 28.38 -2.84
C ARG A 215 13.88 27.75 -1.48
N ARG A 216 14.33 28.44 -0.44
CA ARG A 216 14.05 28.07 0.95
C ARG A 216 12.63 28.54 1.28
N LEU A 217 11.71 27.61 1.53
CA LEU A 217 10.31 27.93 1.81
C LEU A 217 10.09 28.21 3.29
N GLY A 218 10.67 27.40 4.18
CA GLY A 218 10.38 27.46 5.60
C GLY A 218 10.58 26.12 6.29
N ARG A 219 9.78 25.82 7.30
CA ARG A 219 10.01 24.66 8.19
C ARG A 219 8.76 23.82 8.42
N VAL A 220 8.99 22.58 8.80
CA VAL A 220 7.96 21.68 9.34
C VAL A 220 7.67 22.05 10.81
N THR A 221 6.42 21.93 11.24
CA THR A 221 5.98 22.23 12.61
C THR A 221 5.29 21.02 13.25
N ALA A 222 5.35 20.95 14.59
CA ALA A 222 4.57 19.97 15.36
C ALA A 222 3.07 20.33 15.43
N ALA A 223 2.74 21.62 15.43
CA ALA A 223 1.37 22.07 15.20
C ALA A 223 0.94 21.60 13.81
N GLU A 224 -0.26 21.00 13.70
CA GLU A 224 -0.84 20.51 12.44
C GLU A 224 -1.48 21.66 11.62
N ASP A 225 -0.88 22.85 11.61
CA ASP A 225 -1.34 24.00 10.83
C ASP A 225 -0.48 24.21 9.58
N ILE A 226 -1.11 24.56 8.46
CA ILE A 226 -0.42 25.07 7.27
C ILE A 226 -0.50 26.58 7.33
N VAL A 227 0.64 27.23 7.58
CA VAL A 227 0.77 28.68 7.71
C VAL A 227 1.61 29.23 6.56
N ILE A 228 1.02 30.15 5.80
CA ILE A 228 1.66 30.78 4.65
C ILE A 228 1.75 32.28 4.91
N ALA A 229 2.97 32.80 4.83
CA ALA A 229 3.24 34.23 4.90
C ALA A 229 3.78 34.76 3.57
N ALA A 230 3.54 36.04 3.28
CA ALA A 230 4.20 36.78 2.21
C ALA A 230 4.66 38.12 2.77
N GLY A 231 5.92 38.49 2.52
CA GLY A 231 6.52 39.72 3.09
C GLY A 231 6.45 39.83 4.61
N GLY A 232 6.50 38.69 5.32
CA GLY A 232 6.41 38.63 6.78
C GLY A 232 4.98 38.75 7.36
N GLN A 233 3.96 38.92 6.52
CA GLN A 233 2.56 38.91 6.93
C GLN A 233 1.91 37.56 6.64
N GLU A 234 1.19 37.00 7.61
CA GLU A 234 0.37 35.80 7.40
C GLU A 234 -0.77 36.12 6.42
N ILE A 235 -0.84 35.37 5.33
CA ILE A 235 -1.87 35.51 4.29
C ILE A 235 -2.85 34.33 4.28
N TYR A 236 -2.46 33.19 4.83
CA TYR A 236 -3.29 31.99 4.91
C TYR A 236 -2.92 31.12 6.09
N ARG A 237 -3.94 30.58 6.76
CA ARG A 237 -3.81 29.56 7.81
C ARG A 237 -5.00 28.62 7.76
N ALA A 238 -4.72 27.31 7.78
CA ALA A 238 -5.73 26.28 7.99
C ALA A 238 -5.12 25.08 8.71
N THR A 239 -5.96 24.33 9.43
CA THR A 239 -5.53 23.07 10.02
C THR A 239 -5.41 21.99 8.95
N ARG A 240 -4.44 21.09 9.10
CA ARG A 240 -4.29 19.89 8.28
C ARG A 240 -5.60 19.09 8.23
N ALA A 241 -6.27 18.93 9.37
CA ALA A 241 -7.53 18.20 9.45
C ALA A 241 -8.61 18.80 8.54
N ALA A 242 -8.80 20.12 8.61
CA ALA A 242 -9.79 20.81 7.78
C ALA A 242 -9.49 20.64 6.28
N LEU A 243 -8.23 20.81 5.89
CA LEU A 243 -7.81 20.66 4.50
C LEU A 243 -7.90 19.21 4.01
N GLN A 244 -7.51 18.23 4.83
CA GLN A 244 -7.61 16.83 4.45
C GLN A 244 -9.05 16.36 4.33
N ARG A 245 -9.99 16.91 5.12
CA ARG A 245 -11.43 16.64 4.94
C ARG A 245 -11.93 17.16 3.59
N LEU A 246 -11.55 18.37 3.20
CA LEU A 246 -11.89 18.91 1.88
C LEU A 246 -11.32 18.05 0.76
N TRP A 247 -10.04 17.67 0.87
CA TRP A 247 -9.36 16.81 -0.11
C TRP A 247 -10.00 15.41 -0.20
N ALA A 248 -10.39 14.82 0.93
CA ALA A 248 -10.96 13.47 0.98
C ALA A 248 -12.46 13.39 0.65
N GLU A 249 -13.18 14.52 0.61
CA GLU A 249 -14.64 14.57 0.39
C GLU A 249 -15.06 13.81 -0.87
N THR A 250 -14.32 13.96 -1.98
CA THR A 250 -14.61 13.27 -3.24
C THR A 250 -14.56 11.75 -3.06
N SER A 251 -13.51 11.22 -2.42
CA SER A 251 -13.37 9.77 -2.18
C SER A 251 -14.45 9.27 -1.21
N TYR A 252 -14.75 10.04 -0.16
CA TYR A 252 -15.85 9.75 0.77
C TYR A 252 -17.20 9.64 0.04
N ARG A 253 -17.54 10.62 -0.81
CA ARG A 253 -18.82 10.61 -1.55
C ARG A 253 -18.88 9.43 -2.52
N MET A 254 -17.79 9.13 -3.22
CA MET A 254 -17.74 7.97 -4.11
C MET A 254 -17.91 6.65 -3.36
N GLN A 255 -17.24 6.49 -2.22
CA GLN A 255 -17.40 5.32 -1.36
C GLN A 255 -18.81 5.23 -0.80
N ALA A 256 -19.40 6.31 -0.30
CA ALA A 256 -20.75 6.30 0.24
C ALA A 256 -21.83 5.97 -0.81
N LEU A 257 -21.56 6.24 -2.10
CA LEU A 257 -22.44 5.88 -3.21
C LEU A 257 -22.25 4.42 -3.69
N ARG A 258 -21.04 3.88 -3.56
CA ARG A 258 -20.65 2.56 -4.10
C ARG A 258 -20.69 1.43 -3.06
N ASP A 259 -20.25 1.74 -1.85
CA ASP A 259 -19.94 0.80 -0.75
C ASP A 259 -21.00 0.93 0.37
N ASN A 260 -20.73 0.32 1.53
CA ASN A 260 -21.52 0.59 2.73
C ASN A 260 -21.27 2.05 3.21
N PRO A 261 -22.31 2.91 3.24
CA PRO A 261 -22.15 4.33 3.60
C PRO A 261 -21.71 4.54 5.05
N ASP A 262 -22.03 3.62 5.97
CA ASP A 262 -21.56 3.72 7.36
C ASP A 262 -20.05 3.50 7.46
N CYS A 263 -19.51 2.55 6.68
CA CYS A 263 -18.07 2.34 6.58
C CYS A 263 -17.38 3.57 5.97
N ALA A 264 -17.91 4.10 4.87
CA ALA A 264 -17.38 5.31 4.23
C ALA A 264 -17.35 6.50 5.19
N LEU A 265 -18.43 6.71 5.97
CA LEU A 265 -18.49 7.77 6.98
C LEU A 265 -17.51 7.55 8.12
N GLN A 266 -17.36 6.31 8.61
CA GLN A 266 -16.40 5.99 9.67
C GLN A 266 -14.96 6.28 9.25
N GLU A 267 -14.59 5.92 8.01
CA GLU A 267 -13.27 6.20 7.45
C GLU A 267 -13.05 7.70 7.27
N PHE A 268 -14.01 8.42 6.71
CA PHE A 268 -13.92 9.86 6.56
C PHE A 268 -13.77 10.60 7.91
N ALA A 269 -14.51 10.15 8.93
CA ALA A 269 -14.40 10.70 10.28
C ALA A 269 -13.04 10.43 10.97
N ASN A 270 -12.21 9.50 10.46
CA ASN A 270 -10.89 9.23 11.04
C ASN A 270 -9.84 10.30 10.73
N ILE A 271 -10.09 11.20 9.79
CA ILE A 271 -9.16 12.29 9.44
C ILE A 271 -8.84 13.18 10.65
N ASP A 272 -9.82 13.36 11.55
CA ASP A 272 -9.70 14.18 12.75
C ASP A 272 -9.08 13.42 13.95
N SER A 273 -9.00 12.09 13.86
CA SER A 273 -8.50 11.27 14.97
C SER A 273 -6.98 11.35 15.08
N ALA A 274 -6.48 11.50 16.31
CA ALA A 274 -5.07 11.33 16.63
C ALA A 274 -4.67 9.84 16.69
N ASP A 275 -5.65 8.94 16.82
CA ASP A 275 -5.46 7.51 17.13
C ASP A 275 -5.45 6.62 15.88
N ASN A 276 -5.13 7.19 14.71
CA ASN A 276 -5.16 6.49 13.43
C ASN A 276 -3.76 6.32 12.80
N GLN A 277 -2.72 6.20 13.62
CA GLN A 277 -1.35 5.98 13.16
C GLN A 277 -0.99 4.49 13.16
N LEU A 278 -0.17 4.06 12.20
CA LEU A 278 0.44 2.73 12.27
C LEU A 278 1.54 2.75 13.33
N VAL A 279 1.58 1.69 14.14
CA VAL A 279 2.62 1.43 15.12
C VAL A 279 3.14 0.02 14.94
N ALA A 280 4.37 -0.23 15.37
CA ALA A 280 4.91 -1.58 15.42
C ALA A 280 5.60 -1.81 16.77
N MET A 281 4.96 -2.62 17.60
CA MET A 281 5.36 -2.93 18.97
C MET A 281 5.50 -4.45 19.10
N PRO A 282 6.59 -5.05 18.60
CA PRO A 282 6.86 -6.47 18.82
C PRO A 282 7.16 -6.73 20.30
N SER A 283 6.70 -7.87 20.84
CA SER A 283 7.03 -8.34 22.20
C SER A 283 8.32 -9.19 22.24
N PHE A 284 9.08 -9.18 21.14
CA PHE A 284 10.30 -9.96 20.93
C PHE A 284 11.30 -9.14 20.09
N GLU A 285 12.56 -9.53 20.15
CA GLU A 285 13.61 -8.93 19.32
C GLU A 285 13.56 -9.48 17.90
N LEU A 286 13.43 -8.62 16.89
CA LEU A 286 13.36 -9.04 15.48
C LEU A 286 14.64 -9.73 15.00
N THR A 287 15.78 -9.38 15.60
CA THR A 287 17.10 -9.94 15.31
C THR A 287 17.32 -11.32 15.90
N ASP A 288 16.44 -11.78 16.81
CA ASP A 288 16.48 -13.12 17.39
C ASP A 288 15.96 -14.16 16.40
N ASP A 289 16.89 -14.78 15.66
CA ASP A 289 16.60 -15.92 14.79
C ASP A 289 16.52 -17.23 15.59
N VAL A 290 15.35 -17.47 16.19
CA VAL A 290 15.07 -18.72 16.93
C VAL A 290 15.16 -19.98 16.08
N ALA A 291 15.09 -19.87 14.75
CA ALA A 291 15.24 -21.01 13.85
C ALA A 291 16.72 -21.31 13.54
N ALA A 292 17.66 -20.40 13.83
CA ALA A 292 19.07 -20.56 13.48
C ALA A 292 19.71 -21.84 14.01
N PRO A 293 19.52 -22.27 15.29
CA PRO A 293 20.04 -23.55 15.77
C PRO A 293 19.50 -24.74 14.97
N CYS A 294 18.24 -24.64 14.55
CA CYS A 294 17.57 -25.65 13.75
C CYS A 294 18.16 -25.72 12.33
N ILE A 295 18.35 -24.56 11.71
CA ILE A 295 18.92 -24.41 10.36
C ILE A 295 20.37 -24.91 10.32
N ALA A 296 21.15 -24.63 11.38
CA ALA A 296 22.55 -25.03 11.48
C ALA A 296 22.76 -26.56 11.44
N THR A 297 21.73 -27.35 11.75
CA THR A 297 21.77 -28.82 11.59
C THR A 297 21.85 -29.28 10.13
N GLY A 298 21.51 -28.41 9.16
CA GLY A 298 21.39 -28.74 7.74
C GLY A 298 20.11 -29.50 7.37
N VAL A 299 19.31 -29.93 8.35
CA VAL A 299 18.03 -30.61 8.10
C VAL A 299 16.96 -29.58 7.74
N ARG A 300 16.36 -29.73 6.55
CA ARG A 300 15.29 -28.88 6.04
C ARG A 300 13.97 -29.66 5.93
N PRO A 301 13.07 -29.59 6.94
CA PRO A 301 11.78 -30.27 6.91
C PRO A 301 10.96 -29.87 5.67
N ARG A 302 10.20 -30.81 5.11
CA ARG A 302 9.34 -30.53 3.96
C ARG A 302 8.04 -29.88 4.41
N VAL A 303 7.68 -28.78 3.75
CA VAL A 303 6.39 -28.11 3.90
C VAL A 303 5.67 -28.09 2.55
N ALA A 304 4.41 -28.48 2.53
CA ALA A 304 3.58 -28.43 1.34
C ALA A 304 3.01 -27.01 1.20
N ILE A 305 3.47 -26.29 0.18
CA ILE A 305 2.92 -25.00 -0.22
C ILE A 305 1.73 -25.31 -1.12
N LEU A 306 0.57 -25.44 -0.48
CA LEU A 306 -0.64 -25.93 -1.12
C LEU A 306 -1.31 -24.82 -1.94
N ARG A 307 -1.64 -25.14 -3.19
CA ARG A 307 -2.36 -24.24 -4.09
C ARG A 307 -3.40 -24.96 -4.95
N GLU A 308 -4.40 -24.20 -5.38
CA GLU A 308 -5.43 -24.59 -6.34
C GLU A 308 -5.41 -23.59 -7.51
N GLN A 309 -6.12 -23.88 -8.60
CA GLN A 309 -6.37 -22.92 -9.68
C GLN A 309 -6.93 -21.60 -9.13
N GLY A 310 -6.26 -20.49 -9.44
CA GLY A 310 -6.63 -19.15 -8.97
C GLY A 310 -5.94 -18.69 -7.67
N VAL A 311 -5.22 -19.58 -6.97
CA VAL A 311 -4.30 -19.18 -5.89
C VAL A 311 -3.13 -18.37 -6.47
N ASN A 312 -2.74 -17.30 -5.79
CA ASN A 312 -1.74 -16.35 -6.31
C ASN A 312 -0.71 -15.84 -5.27
N GLY A 313 -0.78 -16.28 -4.02
CA GLY A 313 0.17 -15.92 -2.96
C GLY A 313 1.19 -17.01 -2.59
N GLN A 314 1.32 -18.05 -3.39
CA GLN A 314 2.14 -19.23 -3.07
C GLN A 314 3.65 -18.97 -3.11
N LEU A 315 4.12 -18.01 -3.92
CA LEU A 315 5.55 -17.80 -4.12
C LEU A 315 6.18 -17.09 -2.93
N GLU A 316 5.54 -16.01 -2.47
CA GLU A 316 5.97 -15.31 -1.25
C GLU A 316 5.81 -16.18 0.00
N MET A 317 4.78 -17.04 0.04
CA MET A 317 4.62 -18.04 1.10
C MET A 317 5.78 -19.03 1.11
N ALA A 318 6.14 -19.59 -0.05
CA ALA A 318 7.29 -20.49 -0.18
C ALA A 318 8.59 -19.79 0.25
N ALA A 319 8.80 -18.54 -0.15
CA ALA A 319 9.99 -17.77 0.21
C ALA A 319 10.10 -17.52 1.73
N ALA A 320 8.99 -17.23 2.40
CA ALA A 320 8.98 -17.04 3.86
C ALA A 320 9.35 -18.32 4.61
N PHE A 321 8.80 -19.47 4.21
CA PHE A 321 9.17 -20.78 4.77
C PHE A 321 10.60 -21.21 4.42
N ASP A 322 11.06 -20.93 3.20
CA ASP A 322 12.44 -21.21 2.78
C ASP A 322 13.45 -20.43 3.63
N ARG A 323 13.18 -19.14 3.89
CA ARG A 323 13.97 -18.29 4.79
C ARG A 323 13.99 -18.82 6.22
N ALA A 324 12.90 -19.42 6.70
CA ALA A 324 12.83 -20.08 8.00
C ALA A 324 13.48 -21.48 8.03
N GLY A 325 14.04 -21.97 6.92
CA GLY A 325 14.81 -23.21 6.88
C GLY A 325 14.06 -24.45 6.41
N PHE A 326 12.92 -24.30 5.73
CA PHE A 326 12.15 -25.42 5.18
C PHE A 326 12.52 -25.77 3.74
N SER A 327 12.27 -27.01 3.34
CA SER A 327 12.15 -27.37 1.92
C SER A 327 10.71 -27.11 1.48
N ALA A 328 10.47 -25.93 0.89
CA ALA A 328 9.16 -25.54 0.38
C ALA A 328 8.85 -26.28 -0.93
N ILE A 329 7.78 -27.08 -0.94
CA ILE A 329 7.39 -27.90 -2.10
C ILE A 329 6.07 -27.36 -2.65
N ASP A 330 6.04 -27.04 -3.94
CA ASP A 330 4.80 -26.74 -4.65
C ASP A 330 3.89 -27.97 -4.65
N ALA A 331 2.71 -27.85 -4.03
CA ALA A 331 1.73 -28.91 -3.92
C ALA A 331 0.41 -28.43 -4.53
N HIS A 332 0.23 -28.67 -5.83
CA HIS A 332 -1.04 -28.37 -6.48
C HIS A 332 -2.10 -29.40 -6.09
N MET A 333 -3.36 -28.97 -5.95
CA MET A 333 -4.47 -29.87 -5.64
C MET A 333 -4.63 -31.01 -6.64
N SER A 334 -4.34 -30.77 -7.93
CA SER A 334 -4.33 -31.84 -8.94
C SER A 334 -3.35 -32.97 -8.62
N ASP A 335 -2.23 -32.69 -7.95
CA ASP A 335 -1.24 -33.69 -7.54
C ASP A 335 -1.69 -34.45 -6.29
N VAL A 336 -2.30 -33.75 -5.34
CA VAL A 336 -2.89 -34.36 -4.13
C VAL A 336 -4.05 -35.28 -4.51
N LEU A 337 -4.98 -34.80 -5.33
CA LEU A 337 -6.14 -35.58 -5.81
C LEU A 337 -5.70 -36.82 -6.60
N ALA A 338 -4.66 -36.69 -7.43
CA ALA A 338 -4.11 -37.80 -8.20
C ALA A 338 -3.19 -38.73 -7.39
N GLY A 339 -2.81 -38.36 -6.16
CA GLY A 339 -1.88 -39.13 -5.32
C GLY A 339 -0.41 -39.02 -5.75
N ARG A 340 -0.06 -38.02 -6.56
CA ARG A 340 1.35 -37.70 -6.92
C ARG A 340 2.08 -37.00 -5.78
N VAL A 341 1.34 -36.32 -4.90
CA VAL A 341 1.83 -35.73 -3.66
C VAL A 341 1.15 -36.42 -2.49
N ASP A 342 1.96 -37.00 -1.60
CA ASP A 342 1.51 -37.64 -0.36
C ASP A 342 1.74 -36.70 0.84
N LEU A 343 0.65 -36.27 1.48
CA LEU A 343 0.67 -35.38 2.64
C LEU A 343 1.36 -36.02 3.86
N ALA A 344 1.46 -37.36 3.93
CA ALA A 344 2.19 -38.03 4.99
C ALA A 344 3.69 -37.68 4.99
N SER A 345 4.24 -37.31 3.83
CA SER A 345 5.66 -36.97 3.66
C SER A 345 6.04 -35.55 4.12
N PHE A 346 5.09 -34.80 4.68
CA PHE A 346 5.27 -33.41 5.13
C PHE A 346 5.13 -33.27 6.65
N ARG A 347 5.83 -32.27 7.20
CA ARG A 347 5.66 -31.79 8.58
C ARG A 347 4.70 -30.61 8.66
N GLY A 348 4.52 -29.88 7.57
CA GLY A 348 3.61 -28.74 7.48
C GLY A 348 2.79 -28.74 6.19
N VAL A 349 1.53 -28.32 6.28
CA VAL A 349 0.69 -27.99 5.12
C VAL A 349 0.25 -26.54 5.22
N VAL A 350 0.49 -25.77 4.17
CA VAL A 350 0.19 -24.33 4.15
C VAL A 350 -0.75 -24.04 2.98
N ALA A 351 -1.99 -23.69 3.28
CA ALA A 351 -2.96 -23.26 2.28
C ALA A 351 -2.76 -21.77 1.98
N CYS A 352 -2.38 -21.45 0.75
CA CYS A 352 -1.99 -20.10 0.34
C CYS A 352 -3.18 -19.21 -0.02
N GLY A 353 -2.96 -17.90 -0.06
CA GLY A 353 -3.97 -16.91 -0.44
C GLY A 353 -4.16 -16.76 -1.96
N GLY A 354 -5.29 -16.18 -2.36
CA GLY A 354 -5.64 -15.90 -3.75
C GLY A 354 -7.15 -15.92 -3.98
N PHE A 355 -7.57 -16.29 -5.18
CA PHE A 355 -8.98 -16.35 -5.59
C PHE A 355 -9.25 -17.71 -6.19
N SER A 356 -9.17 -18.79 -5.40
CA SER A 356 -9.41 -20.13 -5.93
C SER A 356 -10.80 -20.20 -6.57
N TYR A 357 -10.87 -20.68 -7.82
CA TYR A 357 -12.08 -20.64 -8.66
C TYR A 357 -12.73 -19.25 -8.81
N GLY A 358 -11.97 -18.16 -8.64
CA GLY A 358 -12.50 -16.80 -8.70
C GLY A 358 -13.48 -16.47 -7.56
N ASP A 359 -13.41 -17.21 -6.45
CA ASP A 359 -14.34 -17.14 -5.30
C ASP A 359 -15.82 -17.39 -5.66
N VAL A 360 -16.08 -17.97 -6.83
CA VAL A 360 -17.43 -18.38 -7.25
C VAL A 360 -17.94 -19.47 -6.30
N LEU A 361 -19.22 -19.37 -5.91
CA LEU A 361 -19.87 -20.19 -4.86
C LEU A 361 -19.39 -19.89 -3.42
N GLY A 362 -18.61 -18.82 -3.23
CA GLY A 362 -18.04 -18.39 -1.96
C GLY A 362 -16.54 -18.68 -1.87
N ALA A 363 -15.79 -17.74 -1.30
CA ALA A 363 -14.34 -17.83 -1.26
C ALA A 363 -13.86 -19.06 -0.46
N GLY A 364 -12.91 -19.80 -1.03
CA GLY A 364 -12.38 -21.06 -0.47
C GLY A 364 -13.35 -22.26 -0.49
N VAL A 365 -14.63 -22.07 -0.85
CA VAL A 365 -15.66 -23.13 -0.85
C VAL A 365 -15.35 -24.18 -1.91
N GLY A 366 -15.13 -23.77 -3.16
CA GLY A 366 -14.84 -24.70 -4.25
C GLY A 366 -13.62 -25.58 -3.96
N TRP A 367 -12.56 -24.96 -3.44
CA TRP A 367 -11.34 -25.66 -3.02
C TRP A 367 -11.62 -26.67 -1.90
N ALA A 368 -12.28 -26.27 -0.82
CA ALA A 368 -12.62 -27.19 0.27
C ALA A 368 -13.52 -28.34 -0.19
N ARG A 369 -14.53 -28.06 -1.03
CA ARG A 369 -15.46 -29.07 -1.54
C ARG A 369 -14.78 -30.07 -2.47
N SER A 370 -13.77 -29.65 -3.24
CA SER A 370 -12.95 -30.57 -4.05
C SER A 370 -12.24 -31.62 -3.18
N ILE A 371 -11.80 -31.23 -1.97
CA ILE A 371 -11.19 -32.13 -0.98
C ILE A 371 -12.25 -33.02 -0.36
N LEU A 372 -13.34 -32.45 0.14
CA LEU A 372 -14.40 -33.19 0.85
C LEU A 372 -15.10 -34.22 -0.03
N PHE A 373 -15.28 -33.94 -1.32
CA PHE A 373 -15.97 -34.82 -2.25
C PHE A 373 -15.04 -35.83 -2.95
N ASN A 374 -13.73 -35.75 -2.70
CA ASN A 374 -12.77 -36.75 -3.15
C ASN A 374 -12.28 -37.58 -1.96
N ALA A 375 -12.70 -38.85 -1.87
CA ALA A 375 -12.40 -39.71 -0.72
C ALA A 375 -10.91 -39.78 -0.37
N ARG A 376 -10.03 -39.91 -1.39
CA ARG A 376 -8.58 -39.95 -1.18
C ARG A 376 -8.06 -38.65 -0.55
N ALA A 377 -8.42 -37.50 -1.10
CA ALA A 377 -7.97 -36.23 -0.56
C ALA A 377 -8.53 -36.02 0.86
N ARG A 378 -9.83 -36.28 1.06
CA ARG A 378 -10.46 -36.20 2.38
C ARG A 378 -9.70 -37.01 3.42
N ASP A 379 -9.38 -38.28 3.12
CA ASP A 379 -8.65 -39.17 4.03
C ASP A 379 -7.21 -38.70 4.26
N ALA A 380 -6.53 -38.22 3.21
CA ALA A 380 -5.18 -37.69 3.31
C ALA A 380 -5.11 -36.45 4.21
N PHE A 381 -6.04 -35.51 4.08
CA PHE A 381 -6.12 -34.31 4.92
C PHE A 381 -6.51 -34.66 6.36
N ALA A 382 -7.53 -35.49 6.57
CA ALA A 382 -7.93 -35.93 7.91
C ALA A 382 -6.77 -36.64 8.65
N THR A 383 -6.07 -37.54 7.96
CA THR A 383 -4.88 -38.23 8.50
C THR A 383 -3.77 -37.24 8.82
N PHE A 384 -3.54 -36.23 7.96
CA PHE A 384 -2.53 -35.20 8.22
C PHE A 384 -2.85 -34.39 9.48
N PHE A 385 -4.10 -33.95 9.66
CA PHE A 385 -4.50 -33.13 10.81
C PHE A 385 -4.51 -33.91 12.14
N ALA A 386 -4.70 -35.23 12.10
CA ALA A 386 -4.69 -36.09 13.28
C ALA A 386 -3.28 -36.37 13.86
N ARG A 387 -2.21 -36.17 13.08
CA ARG A 387 -0.82 -36.42 13.51
C ARG A 387 -0.35 -35.32 14.46
N SER A 388 0.18 -35.66 15.63
CA SER A 388 0.57 -34.66 16.65
C SER A 388 1.84 -33.88 16.29
N GLU A 389 2.67 -34.41 15.39
CA GLU A 389 3.93 -33.81 14.94
C GLU A 389 3.80 -32.96 13.67
N THR A 390 2.57 -32.63 13.25
CA THR A 390 2.29 -31.76 12.10
C THR A 390 1.74 -30.41 12.52
N PHE A 391 2.01 -29.39 11.70
CA PHE A 391 1.33 -28.10 11.76
C PHE A 391 0.60 -27.80 10.45
N ALA A 392 -0.40 -26.92 10.51
CA ALA A 392 -0.97 -26.32 9.32
C ALA A 392 -1.25 -24.83 9.48
N LEU A 393 -1.14 -24.11 8.36
CA LEU A 393 -1.39 -22.68 8.27
C LEU A 393 -2.34 -22.42 7.10
N GLY A 394 -3.42 -21.68 7.34
CA GLY A 394 -4.27 -21.15 6.27
C GLY A 394 -4.21 -19.63 6.25
N VAL A 395 -3.82 -19.04 5.12
CA VAL A 395 -3.77 -17.59 4.95
C VAL A 395 -4.77 -17.13 3.90
N CYS A 396 -5.60 -16.13 4.24
CA CYS A 396 -6.61 -15.52 3.37
C CYS A 396 -7.52 -16.59 2.72
N ASN A 397 -7.35 -16.89 1.43
CA ASN A 397 -8.11 -17.95 0.75
C ASN A 397 -7.87 -19.36 1.33
N GLY A 398 -6.67 -19.62 1.83
CA GLY A 398 -6.38 -20.83 2.60
C GLY A 398 -7.04 -20.84 3.98
N CYS A 399 -7.21 -19.69 4.63
CA CYS A 399 -7.99 -19.57 5.88
C CYS A 399 -9.47 -19.89 5.62
N GLN A 400 -10.03 -19.33 4.55
CA GLN A 400 -11.39 -19.62 4.11
C GLN A 400 -11.57 -21.11 3.81
N MET A 401 -10.65 -21.72 3.04
CA MET A 401 -10.69 -23.14 2.71
C MET A 401 -10.59 -24.02 3.96
N LEU A 402 -9.63 -23.79 4.85
CA LEU A 402 -9.49 -24.60 6.07
C LEU A 402 -10.69 -24.44 7.02
N SER A 403 -11.33 -23.26 7.07
CA SER A 403 -12.54 -23.09 7.88
C SER A 403 -13.72 -23.96 7.40
N GLN A 404 -13.80 -24.21 6.09
CA GLN A 404 -14.76 -25.15 5.50
C GLN A 404 -14.40 -26.62 5.76
N LEU A 405 -13.13 -26.92 6.07
CA LEU A 405 -12.64 -28.26 6.43
C LEU A 405 -12.67 -28.54 7.93
N ARG A 406 -13.27 -27.70 8.76
CA ARG A 406 -13.26 -27.85 10.23
C ARG A 406 -13.69 -29.24 10.73
N GLU A 407 -14.55 -29.96 9.98
CA GLU A 407 -14.94 -31.35 10.33
C GLU A 407 -13.79 -32.36 10.27
N LEU A 408 -12.71 -32.05 9.54
CA LEU A 408 -11.51 -32.88 9.43
C LEU A 408 -10.40 -32.44 10.39
N ILE A 409 -10.57 -31.30 11.08
CA ILE A 409 -9.52 -30.64 11.86
C ILE A 409 -9.87 -30.77 13.35
N PRO A 410 -9.15 -31.60 14.12
CA PRO A 410 -9.38 -31.73 15.56
C PRO A 410 -9.26 -30.37 16.28
N GLY A 411 -10.24 -30.06 17.14
CA GLY A 411 -10.24 -28.82 17.92
C GLY A 411 -10.69 -27.56 17.16
N ALA A 412 -11.25 -27.70 15.96
CA ALA A 412 -11.73 -26.59 15.12
C ALA A 412 -13.27 -26.37 15.15
N ASP A 413 -14.02 -27.11 15.97
CA ASP A 413 -15.51 -27.10 15.95
C ASP A 413 -16.14 -25.72 16.15
N HIS A 414 -15.44 -24.80 16.81
CA HIS A 414 -15.89 -23.45 17.10
C HIS A 414 -15.53 -22.42 16.01
N TRP A 415 -14.82 -22.83 14.96
CA TRP A 415 -14.35 -21.91 13.93
C TRP A 415 -15.49 -21.26 13.14
N PRO A 416 -15.36 -19.97 12.82
CA PRO A 416 -16.32 -19.26 11.99
C PRO A 416 -16.20 -19.70 10.53
N LEU A 417 -17.19 -19.34 9.72
CA LEU A 417 -17.01 -19.20 8.28
C LEU A 417 -16.66 -17.75 7.97
N PHE A 418 -16.02 -17.49 6.84
CA PHE A 418 -15.70 -16.14 6.40
C PHE A 418 -16.64 -15.74 5.26
N ALA A 419 -17.21 -14.54 5.35
CA ALA A 419 -18.20 -14.01 4.42
C ALA A 419 -17.78 -12.63 3.92
N ARG A 420 -18.56 -12.08 2.99
CA ARG A 420 -18.42 -10.71 2.45
C ARG A 420 -18.15 -9.70 3.57
N ASN A 421 -17.17 -8.82 3.34
CA ASN A 421 -16.85 -7.72 4.23
C ASN A 421 -18.07 -6.83 4.48
N GLN A 422 -18.19 -6.24 5.67
CA GLN A 422 -19.26 -5.28 5.97
C GLN A 422 -19.24 -4.04 5.06
N SER A 423 -18.08 -3.65 4.52
CA SER A 423 -17.95 -2.56 3.56
C SER A 423 -18.57 -2.87 2.20
N GLU A 424 -18.93 -4.14 1.93
CA GLU A 424 -19.34 -4.66 0.63
C GLU A 424 -18.25 -4.55 -0.47
N GLN A 425 -17.02 -4.20 -0.08
CA GLN A 425 -15.90 -3.93 -0.97
C GLN A 425 -14.69 -4.82 -0.65
N PHE A 426 -13.81 -5.00 -1.64
CA PHE A 426 -12.49 -5.60 -1.42
C PHE A 426 -11.58 -4.62 -0.67
N GLU A 427 -11.00 -5.06 0.43
CA GLU A 427 -10.09 -4.24 1.24
C GLU A 427 -8.64 -4.64 1.01
N ALA A 428 -7.88 -3.73 0.40
CA ALA A 428 -6.42 -3.78 0.29
C ALA A 428 -5.82 -2.74 1.25
N ARG A 429 -5.38 -3.16 2.44
CA ARG A 429 -5.00 -2.24 3.53
C ARG A 429 -3.71 -2.68 4.23
N THR A 430 -3.01 -1.73 4.84
CA THR A 430 -2.05 -2.00 5.92
C THR A 430 -2.70 -1.58 7.22
N LEU A 431 -2.93 -2.53 8.13
CA LEU A 431 -3.66 -2.32 9.39
C LEU A 431 -2.91 -2.97 10.56
N LEU A 432 -3.39 -2.73 11.77
CA LEU A 432 -2.76 -3.24 12.98
C LEU A 432 -3.44 -4.51 13.48
N LEU A 433 -2.63 -5.50 13.83
CA LEU A 433 -3.06 -6.68 14.56
C LEU A 433 -2.40 -6.73 15.93
N LYS A 434 -3.20 -7.06 16.93
CA LYS A 434 -2.73 -7.55 18.21
C LYS A 434 -2.71 -9.07 18.22
N ILE A 435 -1.59 -9.62 18.70
CA ILE A 435 -1.41 -11.06 18.88
C ILE A 435 -1.82 -11.41 20.31
N ALA A 436 -2.88 -12.18 20.47
CA ALA A 436 -3.38 -12.63 21.77
C ALA A 436 -2.62 -13.88 22.25
N PRO A 437 -2.52 -14.09 23.57
CA PRO A 437 -2.12 -15.40 24.11
C PRO A 437 -3.05 -16.48 23.56
N SER A 438 -2.48 -17.53 22.97
CA SER A 438 -3.23 -18.66 22.42
C SER A 438 -2.36 -19.92 22.38
N PRO A 439 -2.95 -21.11 22.15
CA PRO A 439 -2.18 -22.34 21.96
C PRO A 439 -1.31 -22.37 20.69
N SER A 440 -1.48 -21.41 19.76
CA SER A 440 -0.86 -21.47 18.43
C SER A 440 0.66 -21.64 18.49
N VAL A 441 1.14 -22.77 17.99
CA VAL A 441 2.59 -23.07 17.94
C VAL A 441 3.33 -22.12 16.99
N LEU A 442 2.62 -21.56 16.01
CA LEU A 442 3.16 -20.62 15.03
C LEU A 442 3.33 -19.20 15.61
N LEU A 443 2.58 -18.86 16.67
CA LEU A 443 2.62 -17.54 17.32
C LEU A 443 3.33 -17.55 18.68
N ALA A 444 4.06 -18.63 18.97
CA ALA A 444 4.84 -18.76 20.20
C ALA A 444 5.79 -17.57 20.43
N GLY A 445 5.74 -16.98 21.62
CA GLY A 445 6.56 -15.82 21.98
C GLY A 445 6.16 -14.49 21.33
N MET A 446 5.07 -14.44 20.54
CA MET A 446 4.61 -13.20 19.89
C MET A 446 3.46 -12.51 20.62
N ALA A 447 2.85 -13.16 21.63
CA ALA A 447 1.73 -12.63 22.39
C ALA A 447 2.04 -11.24 22.98
N GLY A 448 1.07 -10.33 22.90
CA GLY A 448 1.21 -8.94 23.32
C GLY A 448 1.71 -7.99 22.23
N SER A 449 2.25 -8.51 21.12
CA SER A 449 2.68 -7.67 20.00
C SER A 449 1.51 -6.93 19.35
N VAL A 450 1.74 -5.69 18.91
CA VAL A 450 0.86 -4.95 17.99
C VAL A 450 1.66 -4.62 16.73
N LEU A 451 1.30 -5.23 15.60
CA LEU A 451 2.12 -5.20 14.39
C LEU A 451 1.29 -4.78 13.16
N PRO A 452 1.88 -3.99 12.23
CA PRO A 452 1.27 -3.74 10.94
C PRO A 452 1.24 -5.03 10.12
N ILE A 453 0.19 -5.25 9.35
CA ILE A 453 0.01 -6.43 8.50
C ILE A 453 -0.65 -6.04 7.18
N ALA A 454 -0.35 -6.81 6.12
CA ALA A 454 -1.05 -6.70 4.85
C ALA A 454 -2.43 -7.37 4.91
N VAL A 455 -3.47 -6.67 4.48
CA VAL A 455 -4.84 -7.15 4.33
C VAL A 455 -5.23 -7.03 2.86
N ALA A 456 -5.80 -8.09 2.28
CA ALA A 456 -6.20 -8.14 0.88
C ALA A 456 -7.33 -9.15 0.67
N HIS A 457 -8.58 -8.80 1.04
CA HIS A 457 -9.72 -9.72 0.91
C HIS A 457 -11.06 -8.99 0.71
N GLY A 458 -11.98 -9.62 -0.02
CA GLY A 458 -13.40 -9.20 -0.13
C GLY A 458 -14.36 -9.99 0.76
N GLU A 459 -13.93 -11.17 1.24
CA GLU A 459 -14.74 -12.08 2.06
C GLU A 459 -14.00 -12.48 3.35
N GLY A 460 -13.60 -11.48 4.15
CA GLY A 460 -12.84 -11.69 5.38
C GLY A 460 -13.64 -11.61 6.68
N ARG A 461 -14.96 -11.36 6.62
CA ARG A 461 -15.78 -11.16 7.83
C ARG A 461 -16.06 -12.50 8.51
N ALA A 462 -15.60 -12.67 9.74
CA ALA A 462 -15.88 -13.86 10.54
C ALA A 462 -17.37 -13.95 10.91
N THR A 463 -18.00 -15.08 10.60
CA THR A 463 -19.40 -15.39 10.89
C THR A 463 -19.47 -16.66 11.74
N PHE A 464 -19.89 -16.50 12.99
CA PHE A 464 -19.98 -17.60 13.94
C PHE A 464 -21.39 -18.16 13.98
N ALA A 465 -21.51 -19.49 14.13
CA ALA A 465 -22.77 -20.10 14.56
C ALA A 465 -23.12 -19.64 15.99
N ALA A 466 -24.37 -19.86 16.41
CA ALA A 466 -24.83 -19.49 17.74
C ALA A 466 -23.90 -20.04 18.84
N GLY A 467 -23.42 -19.15 19.72
CA GLY A 467 -22.46 -19.45 20.79
C GLY A 467 -21.02 -19.74 20.33
N GLY A 468 -20.73 -19.74 19.03
CA GLY A 468 -19.42 -20.05 18.47
C GLY A 468 -18.33 -19.08 18.92
N LEU A 469 -18.60 -17.77 18.89
CA LEU A 469 -17.66 -16.75 19.35
C LEU A 469 -17.32 -16.92 20.84
N ALA A 470 -18.34 -17.09 21.69
CA ALA A 470 -18.14 -17.32 23.12
C ALA A 470 -17.31 -18.58 23.40
N ARG A 471 -17.53 -19.67 22.64
CA ARG A 471 -16.69 -20.88 22.74
C ARG A 471 -15.25 -20.62 22.31
N ALA A 472 -15.05 -19.85 21.25
CA ALA A 472 -13.71 -19.46 20.79
C ALA A 472 -12.98 -18.60 21.84
N GLU A 473 -13.70 -17.69 22.51
CA GLU A 473 -13.16 -16.85 23.59
C GLU A 473 -12.78 -17.69 24.80
N GLN A 474 -13.70 -18.54 25.25
CA GLN A 474 -13.50 -19.42 26.41
C GLN A 474 -12.36 -20.44 26.21
N SER A 475 -12.15 -20.88 24.97
CA SER A 475 -11.05 -21.81 24.64
C SER A 475 -9.71 -21.12 24.39
N GLY A 476 -9.65 -19.78 24.38
CA GLY A 476 -8.42 -19.03 24.14
C GLY A 476 -7.83 -19.21 22.74
N THR A 477 -8.61 -19.69 21.78
CA THR A 477 -8.14 -20.00 20.41
C THR A 477 -8.12 -18.79 19.48
N LEU A 478 -8.55 -17.66 20.00
CA LEU A 478 -8.69 -16.40 19.32
C LEU A 478 -7.35 -15.64 19.25
N ALA A 479 -6.50 -16.06 18.31
CA ALA A 479 -5.08 -15.69 18.29
C ALA A 479 -4.76 -14.29 17.75
N LEU A 480 -5.56 -13.75 16.82
CA LEU A 480 -5.25 -12.51 16.10
C LEU A 480 -6.44 -11.56 16.08
N ARG A 481 -6.16 -10.27 16.28
CA ARG A 481 -7.18 -9.23 16.45
C ARG A 481 -6.86 -7.91 15.80
N TYR A 482 -7.81 -7.35 15.06
CA TYR A 482 -7.76 -5.96 14.61
C TYR A 482 -7.82 -4.99 15.80
N VAL A 483 -6.93 -4.01 15.78
CA VAL A 483 -6.80 -2.98 16.81
C VAL A 483 -6.59 -1.61 16.20
N ASP A 484 -6.86 -0.57 16.99
CA ASP A 484 -6.44 0.79 16.68
C ASP A 484 -4.95 1.03 17.02
N SER A 485 -4.48 2.27 16.83
CA SER A 485 -3.09 2.66 17.12
C SER A 485 -2.70 2.55 18.60
N GLN A 486 -3.67 2.56 19.52
CA GLN A 486 -3.45 2.38 20.95
C GLN A 486 -3.45 0.89 21.35
N GLY A 487 -3.62 -0.03 20.38
CA GLY A 487 -3.68 -1.47 20.63
C GLY A 487 -4.99 -1.91 21.30
N GLN A 488 -6.04 -1.10 21.22
CA GLN A 488 -7.39 -1.44 21.69
C GLN A 488 -8.15 -2.19 20.60
N LEU A 489 -8.92 -3.22 21.00
CA LEU A 489 -9.76 -3.99 20.09
C LEU A 489 -10.80 -3.07 19.44
N THR A 490 -11.04 -3.26 18.15
CA THR A 490 -11.99 -2.42 17.42
C THR A 490 -12.81 -3.20 16.41
N GLU A 491 -14.05 -2.77 16.26
CA GLU A 491 -14.96 -3.15 15.17
C GLU A 491 -15.17 -1.99 14.18
N ARG A 492 -14.53 -0.85 14.43
CA ARG A 492 -14.67 0.35 13.61
C ARG A 492 -13.85 0.24 12.34
N TYR A 493 -14.47 0.59 11.23
CA TYR A 493 -13.83 0.64 9.91
C TYR A 493 -12.96 1.90 9.76
N PRO A 494 -11.82 1.84 9.05
CA PRO A 494 -11.22 0.66 8.41
C PRO A 494 -10.24 -0.10 9.31
N ALA A 495 -10.01 0.31 10.57
CA ALA A 495 -9.09 -0.37 11.49
C ALA A 495 -9.45 -1.86 11.68
N ASN A 496 -10.75 -2.17 11.70
CA ASN A 496 -11.30 -3.46 11.34
C ASN A 496 -11.87 -3.39 9.92
N PRO A 497 -11.23 -4.03 8.92
CA PRO A 497 -11.54 -3.83 7.51
C PRO A 497 -12.82 -4.55 7.07
N ASN A 498 -13.23 -5.59 7.79
CA ASN A 498 -14.28 -6.49 7.33
C ASN A 498 -15.50 -6.56 8.24
N GLY A 499 -15.46 -5.90 9.41
CA GLY A 499 -16.55 -5.92 10.39
C GLY A 499 -16.65 -7.23 11.16
N SER A 500 -15.54 -7.96 11.32
CA SER A 500 -15.53 -9.17 12.14
C SER A 500 -15.79 -8.82 13.61
N PRO A 501 -16.68 -9.56 14.31
CA PRO A 501 -16.99 -9.31 15.70
C PRO A 501 -15.75 -9.49 16.57
N ALA A 502 -15.65 -8.72 17.65
CA ALA A 502 -14.52 -8.66 18.58
C ALA A 502 -13.16 -8.45 17.90
N GLY A 503 -13.13 -7.86 16.69
CA GLY A 503 -11.92 -7.67 15.90
C GLY A 503 -11.27 -8.96 15.38
N VAL A 504 -11.99 -10.08 15.30
CA VAL A 504 -11.40 -11.38 14.91
C VAL A 504 -10.71 -11.32 13.55
N ALA A 505 -9.41 -11.65 13.50
CA ALA A 505 -8.63 -11.73 12.27
C ALA A 505 -8.00 -13.11 12.01
N GLY A 506 -7.93 -13.96 13.04
CA GLY A 506 -7.38 -15.30 12.96
C GLY A 506 -7.60 -16.12 14.23
N LEU A 507 -7.59 -17.44 14.07
CA LEU A 507 -7.87 -18.44 15.10
C LEU A 507 -6.87 -19.59 15.02
N THR A 508 -6.77 -20.36 16.09
CA THR A 508 -6.04 -21.63 16.13
C THR A 508 -6.94 -22.78 16.59
N THR A 509 -6.49 -24.03 16.46
CA THR A 509 -7.11 -25.18 17.14
C THR A 509 -6.79 -25.17 18.63
N THR A 510 -7.57 -25.92 19.41
CA THR A 510 -7.36 -26.06 20.87
C THR A 510 -6.01 -26.67 21.23
N ASP A 511 -5.40 -27.45 20.34
CA ASP A 511 -4.05 -27.99 20.48
C ASP A 511 -2.95 -27.12 19.84
N GLY A 512 -3.33 -26.00 19.20
CA GLY A 512 -2.39 -25.01 18.69
C GLY A 512 -1.74 -25.30 17.34
N ARG A 513 -1.94 -26.50 16.77
CA ARG A 513 -1.16 -26.96 15.61
C ARG A 513 -1.68 -26.45 14.28
N VAL A 514 -2.96 -26.09 14.19
CA VAL A 514 -3.55 -25.50 12.99
C VAL A 514 -3.97 -24.07 13.28
N THR A 515 -3.38 -23.12 12.56
CA THR A 515 -3.73 -21.69 12.66
C THR A 515 -4.27 -21.19 11.32
N ILE A 516 -5.34 -20.40 11.37
CA ILE A 516 -5.94 -19.75 10.20
C ILE A 516 -6.00 -18.25 10.42
N MET A 517 -5.69 -17.46 9.40
CA MET A 517 -5.77 -16.00 9.47
C MET A 517 -6.11 -15.38 8.12
N MET A 518 -6.90 -14.31 8.13
CA MET A 518 -7.23 -13.55 6.92
C MET A 518 -6.09 -12.66 6.41
N PRO A 519 -5.33 -11.97 7.29
CA PRO A 519 -4.20 -11.12 6.85
C PRO A 519 -2.99 -11.94 6.38
N HIS A 520 -2.07 -11.31 5.64
CA HIS A 520 -0.98 -11.95 4.89
C HIS A 520 0.42 -11.71 5.51
N PRO A 521 0.86 -12.52 6.49
CA PRO A 521 2.20 -12.38 7.09
C PRO A 521 3.34 -12.62 6.09
N GLU A 522 3.11 -13.48 5.10
CA GLU A 522 4.05 -13.85 4.04
C GLU A 522 4.29 -12.73 3.03
N ARG A 523 3.41 -11.71 2.96
CA ARG A 523 3.65 -10.54 2.11
C ARG A 523 4.53 -9.49 2.78
N VAL A 524 4.66 -9.56 4.10
CA VAL A 524 5.35 -8.56 4.93
C VAL A 524 6.40 -9.16 5.87
N PHE A 525 6.88 -10.38 5.59
CA PHE A 525 7.96 -11.01 6.36
C PHE A 525 9.32 -10.32 6.17
N ARG A 526 9.49 -9.56 5.07
CA ARG A 526 10.63 -8.68 4.86
C ARG A 526 10.25 -7.28 5.31
N ALA A 527 11.14 -6.60 6.02
CA ALA A 527 10.88 -5.22 6.44
C ALA A 527 10.60 -4.32 5.22
N VAL A 528 11.34 -4.52 4.13
CA VAL A 528 11.23 -3.74 2.90
C VAL A 528 9.86 -3.81 2.21
N THR A 529 9.09 -4.89 2.42
CA THR A 529 7.76 -5.06 1.79
C THR A 529 6.61 -4.56 2.67
N ASN A 530 6.91 -3.99 3.84
CA ASN A 530 5.91 -3.30 4.66
C ASN A 530 5.69 -1.88 4.10
N SER A 531 4.43 -1.51 3.83
CA SER A 531 4.06 -0.17 3.33
C SER A 531 4.49 0.95 4.29
N TRP A 532 4.53 0.66 5.58
CA TRP A 532 5.12 1.49 6.61
C TRP A 532 5.83 0.59 7.62
N ARG A 533 6.98 1.03 8.11
CA ARG A 533 7.72 0.36 9.19
C ARG A 533 8.51 1.40 9.99
N PRO A 534 8.90 1.08 11.25
CA PRO A 534 9.94 1.83 11.93
C PRO A 534 11.29 1.74 11.18
N ASP A 535 12.04 2.84 11.16
CA ASP A 535 13.36 2.90 10.50
C ASP A 535 14.38 1.90 11.09
N ALA A 536 14.22 1.56 12.37
CA ALA A 536 15.12 0.66 13.09
C ALA A 536 15.05 -0.80 12.60
N TRP A 537 14.03 -1.16 11.80
CA TRP A 537 13.91 -2.51 11.26
C TRP A 537 14.96 -2.75 10.17
N GLY A 538 15.73 -3.84 10.35
CA GLY A 538 16.72 -4.31 9.38
C GLY A 538 16.10 -5.03 8.18
N GLU A 539 16.60 -6.20 7.82
CA GLU A 539 16.06 -7.00 6.69
C GLU A 539 14.73 -7.68 7.05
N ASP A 540 14.65 -8.23 8.26
CA ASP A 540 13.52 -9.05 8.69
C ASP A 540 12.38 -8.17 9.20
N GLY A 541 11.16 -8.43 8.69
CA GLY A 541 9.93 -7.91 9.27
C GLY A 541 9.48 -8.78 10.44
N ALA A 542 8.67 -8.21 11.34
CA ALA A 542 8.22 -8.90 12.54
C ALA A 542 7.50 -10.24 12.25
N TRP A 543 6.78 -10.34 11.13
CA TRP A 543 6.04 -11.54 10.76
C TRP A 543 6.91 -12.73 10.34
N LEU A 544 8.22 -12.54 10.11
CA LEU A 544 9.13 -13.67 9.87
C LEU A 544 9.17 -14.64 11.08
N ARG A 545 8.94 -14.13 12.29
CA ARG A 545 8.90 -14.93 13.52
C ARG A 545 7.89 -16.06 13.44
N LEU A 546 6.75 -15.88 12.76
CA LEU A 546 5.72 -16.91 12.59
C LEU A 546 6.29 -18.15 11.88
N PHE A 547 7.05 -17.94 10.81
CA PHE A 547 7.66 -19.02 10.03
C PHE A 547 8.83 -19.68 10.78
N ARG A 548 9.62 -18.88 11.52
CA ARG A 548 10.68 -19.39 12.41
C ARG A 548 10.11 -20.26 13.53
N ASN A 549 8.98 -19.87 14.13
CA ASN A 549 8.28 -20.66 15.14
C ASN A 549 7.81 -22.01 14.57
N ALA A 550 7.31 -22.03 13.33
CA ALA A 550 6.99 -23.27 12.63
C ALA A 550 8.22 -24.20 12.55
N ARG A 551 9.41 -23.65 12.25
CA ARG A 551 10.66 -24.40 12.16
C ARG A 551 11.08 -25.01 13.50
N VAL A 552 10.89 -24.26 14.58
CA VAL A 552 11.18 -24.70 15.96
C VAL A 552 10.22 -25.80 16.40
N PHE A 553 8.93 -25.69 16.06
CA PHE A 553 7.92 -26.69 16.42
C PHE A 553 8.21 -28.08 15.83
N VAL A 554 8.68 -28.15 14.58
CA VAL A 554 8.92 -29.43 13.87
C VAL A 554 10.32 -30.01 14.08
N GLN A 555 11.07 -29.52 15.08
CA GLN A 555 12.38 -30.06 15.45
C GLN A 555 12.31 -31.49 15.98
#